data_AF-A0A3D4W7P1-F1
#
_entry.id   AF-A0A3D4W7P1-F1
#
_cell.length_a   1.000
_cell.length_b   1.000
_cell.length_c   1.000
_cell.angle_alpha   90.00
_cell.angle_beta   90.00
_cell.angle_gamma   90.00
#
_symmetry.space_group_name_H-M   'P 1'
#
loop_
_entity.id
_entity.type
_entity.pdbx_description
1 polymer ?
#
loop_
_entity_poly.entity_id
_entity_poly.type
_entity_poly.pdbx_seq_one_letter_code
_entity_poly.pdbx_strand_id
1 'polypeptide(L)'
;MKEGIAEKQDEIRQLSNILLMQSMIIVVFAILPTMLYLHLFYETDVRQAYGLVSLVFMRSLLRTQFIIFSYPAYYLKKTKIFLYLNSGAMVINLLLNYLLIPQFSYYGAIAAGLISDLIMVSGIFYYQKRIVEIKWSMRKTMLFPLMIILFTVITEIIRINAGFDPFITAVLITMLASSGLIYLYRNELNIFIRKRWKRS
;
A
#
# COMPACT_ATOMS: atom_id res chain seq x y z
N MET A 1 -8.12 -23.19 -19.33
CA MET A 1 -7.91 -21.80 -18.81
C MET A 1 -7.60 -21.74 -17.32
N LYS A 2 -8.30 -22.48 -16.44
CA LYS A 2 -7.89 -22.60 -15.02
C LYS A 2 -6.55 -23.36 -14.85
N GLU A 3 -6.27 -24.32 -15.73
CA GLU A 3 -5.04 -25.12 -15.73
C GLU A 3 -3.77 -24.28 -15.90
N GLY A 4 -3.76 -23.28 -16.80
CA GLY A 4 -2.59 -22.40 -16.98
C GLY A 4 -2.26 -21.54 -15.75
N ILE A 5 -3.24 -21.19 -14.92
CA ILE A 5 -2.99 -20.49 -13.65
C ILE A 5 -2.45 -21.47 -12.60
N ALA A 6 -2.96 -22.71 -12.59
CA ALA A 6 -2.51 -23.75 -11.66
C ALA A 6 -1.04 -24.17 -11.95
N GLU A 7 -0.69 -24.34 -13.22
CA GLU A 7 0.68 -24.68 -13.64
C GLU A 7 1.70 -23.57 -13.38
N LYS A 8 1.25 -22.30 -13.46
CA LYS A 8 2.12 -21.12 -13.30
C LYS A 8 1.95 -20.41 -11.96
N GLN A 9 1.31 -21.07 -10.99
CA GLN A 9 0.93 -20.46 -9.71
C GLN A 9 2.15 -19.92 -8.94
N ASP A 10 3.28 -20.64 -8.96
CA ASP A 10 4.50 -20.22 -8.28
C ASP A 10 5.16 -19.00 -8.94
N GLU A 11 5.17 -18.95 -10.27
CA GLU A 11 5.67 -17.80 -11.03
C GLU A 11 4.80 -16.56 -10.78
N ILE A 12 3.47 -16.71 -10.81
CA ILE A 12 2.52 -15.63 -10.51
C ILE A 12 2.75 -15.09 -9.10
N ARG A 13 2.92 -15.99 -8.12
CA ARG A 13 3.20 -15.62 -6.73
C ARG A 13 4.51 -14.85 -6.61
N GLN A 14 5.57 -15.32 -7.25
CA GLN A 14 6.88 -14.68 -7.21
C GLN A 14 6.86 -13.29 -7.85
N LEU A 15 6.27 -13.16 -9.05
CA LEU A 15 6.15 -11.88 -9.74
C LEU A 15 5.30 -10.88 -8.95
N SER A 16 4.20 -11.34 -8.35
CA SER A 16 3.36 -10.52 -7.48
C SER A 16 4.11 -10.03 -6.24
N ASN A 17 4.88 -10.90 -5.60
CA ASN A 17 5.71 -10.53 -4.45
C ASN A 17 6.77 -9.49 -4.82
N ILE A 18 7.41 -9.63 -5.99
CA ILE A 18 8.39 -8.68 -6.51
C ILE A 18 7.72 -7.33 -6.81
N LEU A 19 6.54 -7.33 -7.43
CA LEU A 19 5.80 -6.09 -7.73
C LEU A 19 5.37 -5.36 -6.45
N LEU A 20 4.90 -6.09 -5.42
CA LEU A 20 4.63 -5.50 -4.11
C LEU A 20 5.89 -4.87 -3.52
N MET A 21 6.99 -5.62 -3.50
CA MET A 21 8.25 -5.15 -2.95
C MET A 21 8.75 -3.89 -3.68
N GLN A 22 8.74 -3.89 -5.01
CA GLN A 22 9.13 -2.73 -5.82
C GLN A 22 8.26 -1.52 -5.53
N SER A 23 6.94 -1.70 -5.50
CA SER A 23 6.01 -0.61 -5.20
C SER A 23 6.23 -0.07 -3.79
N MET A 24 6.44 -0.94 -2.80
CA MET A 24 6.73 -0.54 -1.42
C MET A 24 8.04 0.24 -1.32
N ILE A 25 9.09 -0.21 -1.99
CA ILE A 25 10.37 0.51 -2.05
C ILE A 25 10.15 1.90 -2.63
N ILE A 26 9.50 2.00 -3.80
CA ILE A 26 9.24 3.30 -4.44
C ILE A 26 8.46 4.22 -3.50
N VAL A 27 7.38 3.72 -2.90
CA VAL A 27 6.53 4.52 -1.99
C VAL A 27 7.33 4.98 -0.76
N VAL A 28 8.02 4.06 -0.08
CA VAL A 28 8.77 4.35 1.15
C VAL A 28 9.91 5.33 0.90
N PHE A 29 10.71 5.12 -0.15
CA PHE A 29 11.81 6.01 -0.48
C PHE A 29 11.36 7.35 -1.07
N ALA A 30 10.15 7.45 -1.60
CA ALA A 30 9.61 8.71 -2.10
C ALA A 30 9.11 9.65 -0.99
N ILE A 31 8.83 9.16 0.23
CA ILE A 31 8.30 9.98 1.34
C ILE A 31 9.27 11.12 1.67
N LEU A 32 10.54 10.80 1.96
CA LEU A 32 11.52 11.79 2.41
C LEU A 32 11.85 12.85 1.34
N PRO A 33 12.15 12.50 0.07
CA PRO A 33 12.37 13.49 -0.98
C PRO A 33 11.16 14.39 -1.21
N THR A 34 9.95 13.81 -1.18
CA THR A 34 8.72 14.60 -1.36
C THR A 34 8.51 15.59 -0.21
N MET A 35 8.75 15.17 1.04
CA MET A 35 8.66 16.07 2.19
C MET A 35 9.71 17.18 2.15
N LEU A 36 10.96 16.84 1.80
CA LEU A 36 12.03 17.81 1.65
C LEU A 36 11.72 18.83 0.56
N TYR A 37 11.22 18.36 -0.59
CA TYR A 37 10.80 19.23 -1.68
C TYR A 37 9.69 20.19 -1.26
N LEU A 38 8.64 19.68 -0.60
CA LEU A 38 7.55 20.55 -0.11
C LEU A 38 8.01 21.54 0.94
N HIS A 39 8.94 21.15 1.82
CA HIS A 39 9.44 22.04 2.87
C HIS A 39 10.36 23.15 2.34
N LEU A 40 11.18 22.87 1.32
CA LEU A 40 12.14 23.83 0.77
C LEU A 40 11.52 24.80 -0.25
N PHE A 41 10.57 24.34 -1.06
CA PHE A 41 10.06 25.12 -2.19
C PHE A 41 8.73 25.82 -1.92
N TYR A 42 8.03 25.52 -0.81
CA TYR A 42 6.73 26.11 -0.51
C TYR A 42 6.72 26.78 0.87
N GLU A 43 6.36 28.07 0.90
CA GLU A 43 6.37 28.89 2.13
C GLU A 43 4.98 29.04 2.79
N THR A 44 3.89 28.75 2.08
CA THR A 44 2.50 29.04 2.50
C THR A 44 1.74 27.78 2.97
N ASP A 45 0.41 27.75 2.91
CA ASP A 45 -0.47 26.64 3.34
C ASP A 45 -0.08 25.26 2.77
N VAL A 46 0.56 25.22 1.61
CA VAL A 46 1.10 24.00 1.01
C VAL A 46 2.16 23.34 1.90
N ARG A 47 2.83 24.13 2.75
CA ARG A 47 3.77 23.61 3.75
C ARG A 47 3.06 22.70 4.75
N GLN A 48 1.79 22.93 5.10
CA GLN A 48 1.08 21.99 5.98
C GLN A 48 0.93 20.59 5.35
N ALA A 49 0.97 20.49 4.02
CA ALA A 49 0.90 19.22 3.31
C ALA A 49 2.16 18.35 3.52
N TYR A 50 3.34 18.90 3.85
CA TYR A 50 4.53 18.06 4.07
C TYR A 50 4.29 17.08 5.22
N GLY A 51 3.59 17.51 6.29
CA GLY A 51 3.19 16.65 7.41
C GLY A 51 2.12 15.61 7.08
N LEU A 52 1.58 15.58 5.87
CA LEU A 52 0.56 14.61 5.45
C LEU A 52 1.10 13.61 4.41
N VAL A 53 2.27 13.87 3.84
CA VAL A 53 2.89 13.07 2.78
C VAL A 53 2.94 11.60 3.16
N SER A 54 3.43 11.28 4.36
CA SER A 54 3.54 9.90 4.84
C SER A 54 2.20 9.16 4.75
N LEU A 55 1.11 9.76 5.23
CA LEU A 55 -0.22 9.15 5.19
C LEU A 55 -0.77 9.01 3.77
N VAL A 56 -0.57 10.04 2.93
CA VAL A 56 -1.02 10.01 1.54
C VAL A 56 -0.30 8.93 0.75
N PHE A 57 1.01 8.77 0.94
CA PHE A 57 1.81 7.75 0.26
C PHE A 57 1.46 6.33 0.73
N MET A 58 1.08 6.14 1.99
CA MET A 58 0.62 4.82 2.47
C MET A 58 -0.63 4.31 1.75
N ARG A 59 -1.50 5.21 1.28
CA ARG A 59 -2.65 4.84 0.46
C ARG A 59 -2.23 4.08 -0.80
N SER A 60 -1.11 4.45 -1.41
CA SER A 60 -0.56 3.78 -2.60
C SER A 60 -0.23 2.31 -2.35
N LEU A 61 0.14 1.93 -1.11
CA LEU A 61 0.39 0.53 -0.76
C LEU A 61 -0.88 -0.34 -0.89
N LEU A 62 -2.01 0.16 -0.38
CA LEU A 62 -3.31 -0.51 -0.52
C LEU A 62 -3.70 -0.64 -1.99
N ARG A 63 -3.45 0.41 -2.78
CA ARG A 63 -3.73 0.39 -4.22
C ARG A 63 -2.93 -0.68 -4.94
N THR A 64 -1.64 -0.84 -4.62
CA THR A 64 -0.83 -1.92 -5.20
C THR A 64 -1.34 -3.30 -4.78
N GLN A 65 -1.72 -3.50 -3.53
CA GLN A 65 -2.33 -4.77 -3.08
C GLN A 65 -3.60 -5.09 -3.87
N PHE A 66 -4.46 -4.10 -4.06
CA PHE A 66 -5.68 -4.25 -4.86
C PHE A 66 -5.34 -4.70 -6.30
N ILE A 67 -4.38 -4.06 -6.96
CA ILE A 67 -3.95 -4.42 -8.33
C ILE A 67 -3.48 -5.87 -8.39
N ILE A 68 -2.74 -6.33 -7.40
CA ILE A 68 -2.16 -7.67 -7.40
C ILE A 68 -3.21 -8.75 -7.20
N PHE A 69 -4.13 -8.55 -6.26
CA PHE A 69 -5.27 -9.46 -6.09
C PHE A 69 -6.24 -9.41 -7.27
N SER A 70 -6.17 -8.36 -8.08
CA SER A 70 -6.98 -8.19 -9.28
C SER A 70 -6.45 -8.96 -10.50
N TYR A 71 -5.16 -9.28 -10.58
CA TYR A 71 -4.57 -9.97 -11.75
C TYR A 71 -5.27 -11.28 -12.12
N PRO A 72 -5.60 -12.19 -11.18
CA PRO A 72 -6.36 -13.39 -11.52
C PRO A 72 -7.75 -13.09 -12.09
N ALA A 73 -8.42 -12.04 -11.59
CA ALA A 73 -9.73 -11.62 -12.09
C ALA A 73 -9.64 -10.98 -13.49
N TYR A 74 -8.56 -10.24 -13.80
CA TYR A 74 -8.28 -9.73 -15.14
C TYR A 74 -8.03 -10.87 -16.13
N TYR A 75 -7.21 -11.85 -15.76
CA TYR A 75 -6.92 -13.01 -16.61
C TYR A 75 -8.19 -13.79 -16.96
N LEU A 76 -9.11 -13.94 -16.01
CA LEU A 76 -10.39 -14.62 -16.22
C LEU A 76 -11.48 -13.73 -16.86
N LYS A 77 -11.11 -12.52 -17.31
CA LYS A 77 -12.00 -11.54 -17.95
C LYS A 77 -13.26 -11.22 -17.13
N LYS A 78 -13.21 -11.36 -15.80
CA LYS A 78 -14.34 -11.06 -14.90
C LYS A 78 -14.35 -9.58 -14.54
N THR A 79 -14.54 -8.70 -15.52
CA THR A 79 -14.42 -7.24 -15.34
C THR A 79 -15.58 -6.61 -14.53
N LYS A 80 -16.76 -7.24 -14.52
CA LYS A 80 -17.94 -6.70 -13.80
C LYS A 80 -17.72 -6.53 -12.29
N ILE A 81 -16.89 -7.38 -11.66
CA ILE A 81 -16.60 -7.25 -10.22
C ILE A 81 -15.89 -5.94 -9.90
N PHE A 82 -15.06 -5.45 -10.81
CA PHE A 82 -14.31 -4.21 -10.63
C PHE A 82 -15.24 -3.01 -10.61
N LEU A 83 -16.26 -3.01 -11.47
CA LEU A 83 -17.29 -1.99 -11.46
C LEU A 83 -17.97 -1.96 -10.09
N TYR A 84 -18.47 -3.11 -9.61
CA TYR A 84 -19.16 -3.17 -8.31
C TYR A 84 -18.28 -2.75 -7.14
N LEU A 85 -17.02 -3.22 -7.10
CA LEU A 85 -16.09 -2.87 -6.03
C LEU A 85 -15.69 -1.38 -6.06
N ASN A 86 -15.37 -0.83 -7.24
CA ASN A 86 -14.99 0.60 -7.34
C ASN A 86 -16.19 1.50 -7.07
N SER A 87 -17.38 1.19 -7.60
CA SER A 87 -18.59 1.96 -7.33
C SER A 87 -18.99 1.90 -5.85
N GLY A 88 -18.96 0.71 -5.24
CA GLY A 88 -19.23 0.56 -3.81
C GLY A 88 -18.23 1.33 -2.94
N ALA A 89 -16.94 1.22 -3.26
CA ALA A 89 -15.89 1.96 -2.56
C ALA A 89 -16.05 3.48 -2.73
N MET A 90 -16.40 3.96 -3.92
CA MET A 90 -16.67 5.38 -4.17
C MET A 90 -17.84 5.89 -3.33
N VAL A 91 -18.95 5.15 -3.25
CA VAL A 91 -20.11 5.53 -2.43
C VAL A 91 -19.71 5.60 -0.95
N ILE A 92 -18.98 4.59 -0.46
CA ILE A 92 -18.50 4.58 0.93
C ILE A 92 -17.53 5.74 1.18
N ASN A 93 -16.62 6.02 0.25
CA ASN A 93 -15.69 7.14 0.34
C ASN A 93 -16.42 8.48 0.42
N LEU A 94 -17.45 8.69 -0.40
CA LEU A 94 -18.28 9.90 -0.35
C LEU A 94 -19.04 10.04 0.97
N LEU A 95 -19.65 8.94 1.47
CA LEU A 95 -20.34 8.93 2.76
C LEU A 95 -19.38 9.25 3.91
N LEU A 96 -18.20 8.62 3.92
CA LEU A 96 -17.18 8.88 4.93
C LEU A 96 -16.63 10.29 4.84
N ASN A 97 -16.40 10.82 3.64
CA ASN A 97 -15.99 12.22 3.47
C ASN A 97 -17.04 13.18 4.03
N TYR A 98 -18.32 12.94 3.73
CA TYR A 98 -19.41 13.76 4.26
C TYR A 98 -19.47 13.77 5.80
N LEU A 99 -19.17 12.63 6.45
CA LEU A 99 -19.18 12.51 7.91
C LEU A 99 -17.89 12.98 8.60
N LEU A 100 -16.73 12.65 8.03
CA LEU A 100 -15.41 12.84 8.66
C LEU A 100 -14.79 14.20 8.36
N ILE A 101 -15.03 14.79 7.19
CA ILE A 101 -14.45 16.10 6.85
C ILE A 101 -14.94 17.21 7.79
N PRO A 102 -16.23 17.30 8.15
CA PRO A 102 -16.69 18.34 9.09
C PRO A 102 -16.04 18.26 10.47
N GLN A 103 -15.60 17.07 10.90
CA GLN A 103 -15.02 16.85 12.23
C GLN A 103 -13.49 16.91 12.23
N PHE A 104 -12.83 16.39 11.18
CA PHE A 104 -11.39 16.16 11.13
C PHE A 104 -10.69 16.85 9.96
N SER A 105 -11.40 17.69 9.20
CA SER A 105 -10.90 18.42 8.03
C SER A 105 -10.14 17.51 7.06
N TYR A 106 -8.87 17.80 6.78
CA TYR A 106 -8.02 17.04 5.84
C TYR A 106 -7.67 15.63 6.34
N TYR A 107 -7.56 15.40 7.65
CA TYR A 107 -7.35 14.05 8.19
C TYR A 107 -8.56 13.15 7.93
N GLY A 108 -9.77 13.73 7.99
CA GLY A 108 -11.01 13.02 7.68
C GLY A 108 -11.03 12.51 6.24
N ALA A 109 -10.60 13.33 5.28
CA ALA A 109 -10.51 12.94 3.87
C ALA A 109 -9.50 11.80 3.64
N ILE A 110 -8.34 11.87 4.30
CA ILE A 110 -7.30 10.82 4.20
C ILE A 110 -7.82 9.50 4.81
N ALA A 111 -8.45 9.57 5.99
CA ALA A 111 -9.02 8.40 6.65
C ALA A 111 -10.12 7.74 5.80
N ALA A 112 -11.03 8.53 5.22
CA ALA A 112 -12.04 8.04 4.29
C ALA A 112 -11.42 7.31 3.08
N GLY A 113 -10.32 7.86 2.54
CA GLY A 113 -9.53 7.25 1.46
C GLY A 113 -8.95 5.89 1.86
N LEU A 114 -8.27 5.82 3.00
CA LEU A 114 -7.67 4.59 3.51
C LEU A 114 -8.71 3.50 3.80
N ILE A 115 -9.83 3.86 4.43
CA ILE A 115 -10.92 2.92 4.72
C ILE A 115 -11.54 2.39 3.43
N SER A 116 -11.80 3.26 2.45
CA SER A 116 -12.31 2.87 1.14
C SER A 116 -11.37 1.89 0.42
N ASP A 117 -10.08 2.19 0.39
CA ASP A 117 -9.10 1.31 -0.25
C ASP A 117 -8.93 -0.02 0.51
N LEU A 118 -9.01 -0.02 1.84
CA LEU A 118 -9.04 -1.24 2.64
C LEU A 118 -10.23 -2.14 2.27
N ILE A 119 -11.43 -1.55 2.12
CA ILE A 119 -12.63 -2.26 1.68
C ILE A 119 -12.42 -2.86 0.28
N MET A 120 -11.81 -2.09 -0.64
CA MET A 120 -11.49 -2.60 -1.98
C MET A 120 -10.54 -3.79 -1.92
N VAL A 121 -9.44 -3.68 -1.17
CA VAL A 121 -8.43 -4.75 -1.01
C VAL A 121 -9.07 -6.01 -0.41
N SER A 122 -9.84 -5.87 0.68
CA SER A 122 -10.51 -7.00 1.32
C SER A 122 -11.57 -7.62 0.41
N GLY A 123 -12.35 -6.80 -0.31
CA GLY A 123 -13.38 -7.27 -1.24
C GLY A 123 -12.80 -8.05 -2.42
N ILE A 124 -11.73 -7.55 -3.05
CA ILE A 124 -11.08 -8.27 -4.15
C ILE A 124 -10.38 -9.53 -3.66
N PHE A 125 -9.78 -9.51 -2.47
CA PHE A 125 -9.13 -10.68 -1.88
C PHE A 125 -10.14 -11.81 -1.61
N TYR A 126 -11.30 -11.48 -1.03
CA TYR A 126 -12.37 -12.45 -0.83
C TYR A 126 -12.89 -13.03 -2.15
N TYR A 127 -13.11 -12.18 -3.14
CA TYR A 127 -13.56 -12.62 -4.47
C TYR A 127 -12.51 -13.48 -5.17
N GLN A 128 -11.24 -13.11 -5.10
CA GLN A 128 -10.14 -13.86 -5.69
C GLN A 128 -10.04 -15.26 -5.10
N LYS A 129 -10.17 -15.42 -3.78
CA LYS A 129 -10.21 -16.74 -3.12
C LYS A 129 -11.35 -17.62 -3.64
N ARG A 130 -12.49 -17.04 -4.00
CA ARG A 130 -13.64 -17.77 -4.55
C ARG A 130 -13.42 -18.27 -5.98
N ILE A 131 -12.62 -17.58 -6.78
CA ILE A 131 -12.39 -17.97 -8.19
C ILE A 131 -11.19 -18.88 -8.35
N VAL A 132 -10.07 -18.57 -7.67
CA VAL A 132 -8.81 -19.31 -7.77
C VAL A 132 -8.14 -19.36 -6.40
N GLU A 133 -7.89 -20.57 -5.89
CA GLU A 133 -7.14 -20.79 -4.65
C GLU A 133 -5.64 -20.64 -4.87
N ILE A 134 -5.18 -19.39 -5.03
CA ILE A 134 -3.75 -19.10 -5.03
C ILE A 134 -3.24 -19.12 -3.59
N LYS A 135 -2.24 -19.98 -3.31
CA LYS A 135 -1.53 -20.06 -2.03
C LYS A 135 -0.64 -18.83 -1.80
N TRP A 136 -1.26 -17.70 -1.48
CA TRP A 136 -0.55 -16.47 -1.16
C TRP A 136 0.23 -16.58 0.15
N SER A 137 1.39 -15.91 0.21
CA SER A 137 2.07 -15.70 1.48
C SER A 137 1.39 -14.55 2.22
N MET A 138 0.37 -14.84 3.04
CA MET A 138 -0.43 -13.83 3.76
C MET A 138 0.43 -12.82 4.53
N ARG A 139 1.55 -13.29 5.09
CA ARG A 139 2.51 -12.42 5.80
C ARG A 139 3.07 -11.33 4.88
N LYS A 140 3.43 -11.67 3.64
CA LYS A 140 4.03 -10.75 2.68
C LYS A 140 3.01 -9.89 1.96
N THR A 141 1.92 -10.51 1.51
CA THR A 141 0.97 -9.86 0.61
C THR A 141 -0.06 -9.01 1.33
N MET A 142 -0.41 -9.35 2.57
CA MET A 142 -1.50 -8.71 3.30
C MET A 142 -1.03 -8.12 4.63
N LEU A 143 -0.44 -8.94 5.52
CA LEU A 143 -0.11 -8.51 6.87
C LEU A 143 0.95 -7.42 6.91
N PHE A 144 2.05 -7.56 6.18
CA PHE A 144 3.15 -6.61 6.21
C PHE A 144 2.76 -5.18 5.75
N PRO A 145 2.18 -4.98 4.55
CA PRO A 145 1.62 -3.69 4.14
C PRO A 145 0.63 -3.10 5.16
N LEU A 146 -0.29 -3.91 5.71
CA LEU A 146 -1.23 -3.43 6.73
C LEU A 146 -0.53 -3.00 8.02
N MET A 147 0.52 -3.71 8.44
CA MET A 147 1.33 -3.33 9.59
C MET A 147 2.06 -2.00 9.37
N ILE A 148 2.58 -1.74 8.17
CA ILE A 148 3.20 -0.44 7.83
C ILE A 148 2.15 0.67 7.93
N ILE A 149 0.96 0.46 7.37
CA ILE A 149 -0.11 1.45 7.41
C ILE A 149 -0.55 1.72 8.85
N LEU A 150 -0.78 0.66 9.64
CA LEU A 150 -1.16 0.78 11.04
C LEU A 150 -0.09 1.52 11.85
N PHE A 151 1.18 1.16 11.65
CA PHE A 151 2.31 1.84 12.28
C PHE A 151 2.37 3.32 11.90
N THR A 152 2.16 3.64 10.61
CA THR A 152 2.12 5.03 10.13
C THR A 152 1.00 5.82 10.80
N VAL A 153 -0.21 5.25 10.87
CA VAL A 153 -1.36 5.89 11.55
C VAL A 153 -1.07 6.12 13.04
N ILE A 154 -0.53 5.12 13.74
CA ILE A 154 -0.16 5.24 15.16
C ILE A 154 0.89 6.34 15.35
N THR A 155 1.93 6.34 14.51
CA THR A 155 3.03 7.32 14.61
C THR A 155 2.51 8.73 14.38
N GLU A 156 1.54 8.93 13.48
CA GLU A 156 0.96 10.25 13.26
C GLU A 156 -0.01 10.69 14.36
N ILE A 157 -0.75 9.76 14.98
CA ILE A 157 -1.53 10.09 16.18
C ILE A 157 -0.60 10.55 17.31
N ILE A 158 0.52 9.83 17.52
CA ILE A 158 1.54 10.21 18.50
C ILE A 158 2.14 11.58 18.15
N ARG A 159 2.42 11.83 16.87
CA ARG A 159 2.92 13.13 16.41
C ARG A 159 1.98 14.26 16.79
N ILE A 160 0.69 14.11 16.48
CA ILE A 160 -0.33 15.14 16.73
C ILE A 160 -0.44 15.42 18.23
N ASN A 161 -0.40 14.38 19.07
CA ASN A 161 -0.54 14.53 20.51
C ASN A 161 0.74 15.04 21.21
N ALA A 162 1.92 14.65 20.74
CA ALA A 162 3.21 14.98 21.36
C ALA A 162 3.90 16.21 20.72
N GLY A 163 3.38 16.71 19.59
CA GLY A 163 3.95 17.86 18.88
C GLY A 163 5.29 17.58 18.20
N PHE A 164 5.58 16.32 17.83
CA PHE A 164 6.84 15.98 17.15
C PHE A 164 6.92 16.58 15.74
N ASP A 165 8.14 16.89 15.31
CA ASP A 165 8.38 17.34 13.95
C ASP A 165 8.05 16.22 12.93
N PRO A 166 7.32 16.52 11.83
CA PRO A 166 6.94 15.50 10.87
C PRO A 166 8.11 14.80 10.16
N PHE A 167 9.29 15.40 10.07
CA PHE A 167 10.47 14.70 9.53
C PHE A 167 10.90 13.55 10.42
N ILE A 168 10.81 13.70 11.75
CA ILE A 168 11.18 12.63 12.69
C ILE A 168 10.26 11.42 12.48
N THR A 169 8.95 11.65 12.37
CA THR A 169 8.00 10.56 12.15
C THR A 169 8.17 9.92 10.77
N ALA A 170 8.41 10.72 9.74
CA ALA A 170 8.69 10.21 8.39
C ALA A 170 9.98 9.37 8.31
N VAL A 171 11.04 9.78 9.00
CA VAL A 171 12.28 9.00 9.09
C VAL A 171 12.04 7.69 9.82
N LEU A 172 11.32 7.71 10.95
CA LEU A 172 10.96 6.49 11.70
C LEU A 172 10.13 5.52 10.85
N ILE A 173 9.11 6.01 10.15
CA ILE A 173 8.26 5.22 9.24
C ILE A 173 9.12 4.62 8.12
N THR A 174 9.96 5.43 7.49
CA THR A 174 10.82 5.01 6.37
C THR A 174 11.82 3.96 6.82
N MET A 175 12.46 4.15 7.98
CA MET A 175 13.41 3.19 8.55
C MET A 175 12.72 1.87 8.88
N LEU A 176 11.60 1.89 9.61
CA LEU A 176 10.90 0.67 9.99
C LEU A 176 10.37 -0.09 8.76
N ALA A 177 9.79 0.62 7.79
CA ALA A 177 9.32 0.01 6.55
C ALA A 177 10.48 -0.60 5.75
N SER A 178 11.61 0.10 5.65
CA SER A 178 12.80 -0.38 4.94
C SER A 178 13.42 -1.60 5.63
N SER A 179 13.60 -1.56 6.95
CA SER A 179 14.09 -2.70 7.74
C SER A 179 13.17 -3.91 7.62
N GLY A 180 11.85 -3.69 7.69
CA GLY A 180 10.85 -4.71 7.50
C GLY A 180 10.90 -5.35 6.11
N LEU A 181 11.06 -4.53 5.06
CA LEU A 181 11.20 -4.99 3.68
C LEU A 181 12.45 -5.86 3.52
N ILE A 182 13.60 -5.38 3.99
CA ILE A 182 14.87 -6.10 3.94
C ILE A 182 14.74 -7.45 4.65
N TYR A 183 14.18 -7.47 5.87
CA TYR A 183 14.02 -8.70 6.64
C TYR A 183 13.09 -9.70 5.94
N LEU A 184 11.93 -9.24 5.48
CA LEU A 184 10.88 -10.08 4.90
C LEU A 184 11.25 -10.63 3.52
N TYR A 185 11.97 -9.84 2.73
CA TYR A 185 12.37 -10.17 1.36
C TYR A 185 13.84 -10.63 1.27
N ARG A 186 14.56 -10.81 2.39
CA ARG A 186 15.98 -11.20 2.42
C ARG A 186 16.32 -12.40 1.51
N ASN A 187 15.46 -13.42 1.51
CA ASN A 187 15.68 -14.63 0.73
C ASN A 187 15.54 -14.37 -0.78
N GLU A 188 14.57 -13.53 -1.17
CA GLU A 188 14.30 -13.19 -2.58
C GLU A 188 15.37 -12.23 -3.11
N LEU A 189 15.80 -11.26 -2.28
CA LEU A 189 16.93 -10.38 -2.58
C LEU A 189 18.23 -11.18 -2.76
N ASN A 190 18.53 -12.13 -1.86
CA ASN A 190 19.71 -12.98 -1.98
C ASN A 190 19.71 -13.86 -3.24
N ILE A 191 18.54 -14.39 -3.63
CA ILE A 191 18.41 -15.14 -4.89
C ILE A 191 18.69 -14.23 -6.09
N PHE A 192 18.15 -13.01 -6.10
CA PHE A 192 18.37 -12.05 -7.17
C PHE A 192 19.85 -11.64 -7.31
N ILE A 193 20.49 -11.34 -6.18
CA ILE A 193 21.91 -10.98 -6.12
C ILE A 193 22.78 -12.14 -6.62
N ARG A 194 22.55 -13.37 -6.13
CA ARG A 194 23.31 -14.56 -6.57
C ARG A 194 23.13 -14.89 -8.05
N LYS A 195 21.92 -14.70 -8.59
CA LYS A 195 21.63 -14.97 -10.01
C LYS A 195 22.31 -13.95 -10.93
N ARG A 196 22.47 -12.71 -10.48
CA ARG A 196 23.21 -11.66 -11.20
C ARG A 196 24.72 -11.88 -11.10
N TRP A 197 25.21 -12.35 -9.95
CA TRP A 197 26.63 -12.60 -9.73
C TRP A 197 27.17 -13.83 -10.49
N LYS A 198 26.35 -14.87 -10.71
CA LYS A 198 26.71 -16.04 -11.54
C LYS A 198 26.69 -15.78 -13.05
N ARG A 199 26.27 -14.59 -13.50
CA ARG A 199 26.22 -14.19 -14.92
C ARG A 199 27.32 -13.18 -15.30
N SER A 200 28.18 -12.81 -14.36
CA SER A 200 29.40 -12.02 -14.59
C SER A 200 30.61 -12.91 -14.33
#